data_AF-K0NRF1-F1
#
_entry.id   AF-K0NRF1-F1
#
_cell.length_a   1.000
_cell.length_b   1.000
_cell.length_c   1.000
_cell.angle_alpha   90.00
_cell.angle_beta   90.00
_cell.angle_gamma   90.00
#
_symmetry.space_group_name_H-M   'P 1'
#
loop_
_entity.id
_entity.type
_entity.pdbx_description
1 polymer ?
#
loop_
_entity_poly.entity_id
_entity_poly.type
_entity_poly.pdbx_seq_one_letter_code
_entity_poly.pdbx_strand_id
1 'polypeptide(L)' 'MINLAELGRVFIVCGKTDMRRGIDSLAYIVKKSFNLDPFF' A
#
# COMPACT_ATOMS: atom_id res chain seq x y z
N MET A 1 5.34 14.69 -15.86
CA MET A 1 5.74 14.81 -14.44
C MET A 1 4.55 14.33 -13.61
N ILE A 2 4.72 13.37 -12.71
CA ILE A 2 3.60 12.84 -11.90
C ILE A 2 3.27 13.88 -10.82
N ASN A 3 2.03 14.35 -10.76
CA ASN A 3 1.55 15.24 -9.70
C ASN A 3 1.25 14.40 -8.45
N LEU A 4 2.11 14.50 -7.43
CA LEU A 4 1.95 13.75 -6.19
C LEU A 4 0.70 14.17 -5.40
N ALA A 5 0.17 15.38 -5.64
CA ALA A 5 -1.08 15.82 -5.00
C ALA A 5 -2.31 15.05 -5.51
N GLU A 6 -2.22 14.38 -6.66
CA GLU A 6 -3.29 13.57 -7.24
C GLU A 6 -3.21 12.09 -6.80
N LEU A 7 -2.20 11.69 -6.03
CA LEU A 7 -1.92 10.29 -5.71
C LEU A 7 -2.85 9.68 -4.63
N GLY A 8 -3.80 10.46 -4.10
CA GLY A 8 -4.70 10.00 -3.04
C GLY A 8 -3.97 9.69 -1.72
N ARG A 9 -4.41 8.66 -0.99
CA ARG A 9 -3.76 8.24 0.26
C ARG A 9 -2.49 7.45 -0.04
N VAL A 10 -1.37 7.89 0.53
CA VAL A 10 -0.06 7.25 0.37
C VAL A 10 0.33 6.56 1.66
N PHE A 11 0.78 5.30 1.56
CA PHE A 11 1.27 4.51 2.69
C PHE A 11 2.76 4.21 2.52
N ILE A 12 3.56 4.51 3.55
CA ILE A 12 4.97 4.15 3.61
C ILE A 12 5.10 2.91 4.49
N VAL A 13 5.48 1.78 3.90
CA VAL A 13 5.67 0.51 4.61
C VAL A 13 7.16 0.24 4.75
N CYS A 14 7.63 0.13 5.99
CA CYS A 14 9.03 -0.14 6.32
C CYS A 14 9.19 -1.58 6.84
N GLY A 15 10.17 -2.32 6.32
CA GLY A 15 10.45 -3.72 6.70
C GLY A 15 10.52 -4.67 5.52
N LYS A 16 10.70 -5.96 5.78
CA LYS A 16 10.77 -6.99 4.73
C LYS A 16 9.37 -7.29 4.21
N THR A 17 8.99 -6.59 3.13
CA THR A 17 7.78 -6.89 2.38
C THR A 17 8.07 -7.97 1.35
N ASP A 18 7.31 -9.07 1.38
CA ASP A 18 7.35 -10.04 0.29
C ASP A 18 6.53 -9.51 -0.90
N MET A 19 7.19 -8.81 -1.82
CA MET A 19 6.57 -8.32 -3.06
C MET A 19 6.47 -9.40 -4.14
N ARG A 20 6.81 -10.67 -3.87
CA ARG A 20 6.66 -11.75 -4.87
C ARG A 20 5.22 -11.93 -5.33
N ARG A 21 4.26 -11.48 -4.53
CA ARG A 21 2.83 -11.50 -4.86
C ARG A 21 2.28 -10.13 -5.30
N GLY A 22 3.16 -9.19 -5.64
CA GLY A 22 2.81 -7.88 -6.19
C GLY A 22 2.12 -6.93 -5.19
N ILE A 23 1.59 -5.83 -5.75
CA ILE A 23 0.98 -4.72 -5.00
C ILE A 23 -0.29 -5.15 -4.23
N ASP A 24 -1.07 -6.09 -4.77
CA ASP A 24 -2.30 -6.57 -4.14
C ASP A 24 -2.03 -7.29 -2.80
N SER A 25 -0.92 -8.00 -2.71
CA SER A 25 -0.55 -8.66 -1.45
C SER A 25 -0.01 -7.69 -0.42
N LEU A 26 0.67 -6.62 -0.85
CA LEU A 26 1.01 -5.51 0.04
C LEU A 26 -0.25 -4.80 0.53
N ALA A 27 -1.20 -4.51 -0.36
CA ALA A 27 -2.48 -3.93 -0.01
C ALA A 27 -3.26 -4.80 1.00
N TYR A 28 -3.24 -6.13 0.84
CA TYR A 28 -3.82 -7.06 1.79
C TYR A 28 -3.13 -7.03 3.17
N ILE A 29 -1.79 -6.94 3.21
CA ILE A 29 -1.04 -6.80 4.48
C ILE A 29 -1.43 -5.51 5.18
N VAL A 30 -1.49 -4.38 4.44
CA VAL A 30 -1.90 -3.09 5.00
C VAL A 30 -3.31 -3.20 5.62
N LYS A 31 -4.24 -3.84 4.91
CA LYS A 31 -5.61 -4.07 5.38
C LYS A 31 -5.69 -4.93 6.63
N LYS A 32 -4.95 -6.03 6.69
CA LYS A 32 -5.02 -6.96 7.83
C LYS A 32 -4.25 -6.48 9.05
N SER A 33 -3.06 -5.91 8.87
CA SER A 33 -2.18 -5.54 9.97
C SER A 33 -2.51 -4.18 10.58
N PHE A 34 -3.08 -3.27 9.79
CA PHE A 34 -3.32 -1.89 10.23
C PHE A 34 -4.80 -1.46 10.15
N ASN A 35 -5.69 -2.36 9.69
CA ASN A 35 -7.13 -2.07 9.53
C ASN A 35 -7.41 -0.86 8.62
N LEU A 36 -6.55 -0.64 7.62
CA LEU A 36 -6.67 0.42 6.61
C LEU A 36 -7.09 -0.19 5.29
N ASP A 37 -8.09 0.35 4.59
CA ASP A 37 -8.47 -0.17 3.28
C ASP A 37 -7.76 0.62 2.16
N PRO A 38 -6.73 0.07 1.49
CA PRO A 38 -6.03 0.75 0.39
C PRO A 38 -6.74 0.60 -0.95
N PHE A 39 -7.82 -0.17 -1.03
CA PHE A 39 -8.59 -0.39 -2.26
C PHE A 39 -9.70 0.66 -2.48
N PHE A 40 -10.00 1.51 -1.47
CA PHE A 40 -11.09 2.51 -1.49
C PHE A 40 -10.73 3.79 -0.72
#